data_AF-A0A0N5CXD9-F1
#
_entry.id   AF-A0A0N5CXD9-F1
#
_cell.length_a   1.000
_cell.length_b   1.000
_cell.length_c   1.000
_cell.angle_alpha   90.00
_cell.angle_beta   90.00
_cell.angle_gamma   90.00
#
_symmetry.space_group_name_H-M   'P 1'
#
loop_
_entity.id
_entity.type
_entity.pdbx_description
1 polymer ?
#
loop_
_entity_poly.entity_id
_entity_poly.type
_entity_poly.pdbx_seq_one_letter_code
_entity_poly.pdbx_strand_id
1 'polypeptide(L)'
;MLLPISMEDFELFPKTKSLVLPDQLVAEFLPDVFQQMHTELSKIWWSRLVIAARGYVVNYIQDDDEKLFFADDAFIIIHRNLVESTVQSVIQQFLADLELVVNYPDVVPILNDLNNNESSIRNPFQDPKSCDYFTRIYGEPNSATYRIASAQIIVHKIFMHIFTTLQQRWKSSARNRKGIRFQEDPEWQPDDRVVLFQHFFKGNRTWVMTDFDRHIINIWRPNGSVVIFGDRFIKDKQQFGFSLCAYCGMLEQHIGQFAYHKQQRFCSQKCLQAALTSDCGINQF
;
A
#
# COMPACT_ATOMS: atom_id res chain seq x y z
N MET A 1 -16.65 -5.59 13.73
CA MET A 1 -15.66 -5.05 14.69
C MET A 1 -14.95 -3.85 14.05
N LEU A 2 -14.54 -2.82 14.78
CA LEU A 2 -13.71 -1.74 14.23
C LEU A 2 -12.23 -2.04 14.54
N LEU A 3 -11.41 -2.19 13.51
CA LEU A 3 -9.96 -2.34 13.62
C LEU A 3 -9.32 -1.11 12.96
N PRO A 4 -9.22 0.04 13.65
CA PRO A 4 -8.68 1.25 13.04
C PRO A 4 -7.20 1.07 12.68
N ILE A 5 -6.80 1.61 11.53
CA ILE A 5 -5.39 1.73 11.11
C ILE A 5 -5.04 3.20 11.25
N SER A 6 -4.07 3.51 12.12
CA SER A 6 -3.63 4.89 12.39
C SER A 6 -2.12 4.95 12.38
N MET A 7 -1.55 5.97 11.72
CA MET A 7 -0.10 6.26 11.79
C MET A 7 0.35 6.75 13.17
N GLU A 8 -0.59 7.03 14.08
CA GLU A 8 -0.32 7.29 15.50
C GLU A 8 -0.29 6.01 16.34
N ASP A 9 -0.53 4.85 15.72
CA ASP A 9 -0.33 3.55 16.36
C ASP A 9 1.17 3.21 16.37
N PHE A 10 1.86 3.63 17.43
CA PHE A 10 3.32 3.47 17.56
C PHE A 10 3.78 2.02 17.67
N GLU A 11 2.89 1.07 17.93
CA GLU A 11 3.21 -0.36 17.88
C GLU A 11 3.31 -0.83 16.42
N LEU A 12 2.40 -0.36 15.56
CA LEU A 12 2.43 -0.69 14.12
C LEU A 12 3.42 0.17 13.34
N PHE A 13 3.58 1.44 13.73
CA PHE A 13 4.35 2.46 13.03
C PHE A 13 5.27 3.22 14.00
N PRO A 14 6.33 2.58 14.52
CA PRO A 14 7.22 3.22 15.48
C PRO A 14 7.93 4.43 14.85
N LYS A 15 7.87 5.59 15.52
CA LYS A 15 8.52 6.83 15.05
C LYS A 15 9.96 6.88 15.53
N THR A 16 10.85 6.22 14.80
CA THR A 16 12.31 6.16 15.07
C THR A 16 13.09 7.06 14.11
N LYS A 17 14.40 7.22 14.33
CA LYS A 17 15.28 8.01 13.42
C LYS A 17 15.62 7.27 12.13
N SER A 18 15.60 5.95 12.17
CA SER A 18 15.91 5.05 11.06
C SER A 18 14.85 3.95 11.01
N LEU A 19 14.71 3.30 9.86
CA LEU A 19 13.82 2.15 9.75
C LEU A 19 14.32 1.02 10.64
N VAL A 20 13.51 0.62 11.61
CA VAL A 20 13.79 -0.54 12.45
C VAL A 20 13.02 -1.72 11.89
N LEU A 21 13.76 -2.77 11.51
CA LEU A 21 13.16 -4.04 11.14
C LEU A 21 12.71 -4.78 12.40
N PRO A 22 11.64 -5.59 12.35
CA PRO A 22 11.25 -6.44 13.46
C PRO A 22 12.40 -7.38 13.85
N ASP A 23 12.88 -7.27 15.10
CA ASP A 23 13.96 -8.09 15.66
C ASP A 23 13.52 -9.55 15.91
N GLN A 24 12.22 -9.76 16.09
CA GLN A 24 11.61 -11.07 16.26
C GLN A 24 11.10 -11.60 14.92
N LEU A 25 11.00 -12.93 14.82
CA LEU A 25 10.25 -13.56 13.75
C LEU A 25 8.84 -12.95 13.70
N VAL A 26 8.39 -12.67 12.48
CA VAL A 26 7.04 -12.23 12.24
C VAL A 26 6.10 -13.32 12.75
N ALA A 27 5.04 -12.92 13.46
CA ALA A 27 4.09 -13.86 14.01
C ALA A 27 3.44 -14.71 12.92
N GLU A 28 2.98 -15.91 13.29
CA GLU A 28 2.37 -16.84 12.36
C GLU A 28 1.16 -16.23 11.65
N PHE A 29 1.07 -16.42 10.33
CA PHE A 29 -0.13 -16.07 9.58
C PHE A 29 -1.28 -16.99 10.01
N LEU A 30 -2.43 -16.39 10.33
CA LEU A 30 -3.60 -17.16 10.80
C LEU A 30 -4.69 -17.20 9.71
N PRO A 31 -4.84 -18.29 8.92
CA PRO A 31 -5.79 -18.33 7.80
C PRO A 31 -7.24 -18.14 8.23
N ASP A 32 -7.65 -18.74 9.34
CA ASP A 32 -9.02 -18.63 9.87
C ASP A 32 -9.35 -17.20 10.31
N VAL A 33 -8.40 -16.54 10.96
CA VAL A 33 -8.55 -15.14 11.40
C VAL A 33 -8.59 -14.23 10.19
N PHE A 34 -7.72 -14.47 9.20
CA PHE A 34 -7.75 -13.75 7.93
C PHE A 34 -9.09 -13.89 7.24
N GLN A 35 -9.66 -15.09 7.15
CA GLN A 35 -10.95 -15.29 6.51
C GLN A 35 -12.07 -14.49 7.20
N GLN A 36 -12.06 -14.43 8.54
CA GLN A 36 -13.00 -13.60 9.30
C GLN A 36 -12.81 -12.12 8.99
N MET A 37 -11.57 -11.62 9.08
CA MET A 37 -11.22 -10.23 8.77
C MET A 37 -11.60 -9.87 7.33
N HIS A 38 -11.30 -10.73 6.36
CA HIS A 38 -11.58 -10.49 4.94
C HIS A 38 -13.08 -10.45 4.63
N THR A 39 -13.89 -11.17 5.41
CA THR A 39 -15.35 -11.14 5.31
C THR A 39 -15.95 -9.89 5.97
N GLU A 40 -15.41 -9.47 7.12
CA GLU A 40 -15.94 -8.36 7.91
C GLU A 40 -15.42 -6.97 7.49
N LEU A 41 -14.21 -6.89 6.94
CA LEU A 41 -13.55 -5.64 6.57
C LEU A 41 -13.76 -5.33 5.10
N SER A 42 -14.00 -4.06 4.80
CA SER A 42 -14.21 -3.62 3.42
C SER A 42 -12.90 -3.66 2.63
N LYS A 43 -13.01 -3.80 1.30
CA LYS A 43 -11.87 -3.72 0.38
C LYS A 43 -11.09 -2.38 0.52
N ILE A 44 -11.77 -1.29 0.89
CA ILE A 44 -11.13 0.01 1.20
C ILE A 44 -10.25 -0.08 2.46
N TRP A 45 -10.66 -0.83 3.48
CA TRP A 45 -9.85 -1.03 4.68
C TRP A 45 -8.51 -1.70 4.35
N TRP A 46 -8.55 -2.74 3.50
CA TRP A 46 -7.34 -3.43 3.03
C TRP A 46 -6.44 -2.52 2.20
N SER A 47 -6.99 -1.71 1.29
CA SER A 47 -6.22 -0.66 0.60
C SER A 47 -5.53 0.28 1.60
N ARG A 48 -6.24 0.73 2.64
CA ARG A 48 -5.69 1.64 3.66
C ARG A 48 -4.54 1.01 4.44
N LEU A 49 -4.61 -0.29 4.73
CA LEU A 49 -3.51 -1.01 5.38
C LEU A 49 -2.24 -0.94 4.54
N VAL A 50 -2.33 -1.28 3.26
CA VAL A 50 -1.19 -1.28 2.35
C VAL A 50 -0.63 0.14 2.20
N ILE A 51 -1.50 1.14 2.05
CA ILE A 51 -1.16 2.57 1.96
C ILE A 51 -0.42 3.06 3.22
N ALA A 52 -0.90 2.71 4.41
CA ALA A 52 -0.27 3.11 5.67
C ALA A 52 1.11 2.47 5.85
N ALA A 53 1.21 1.16 5.59
CA ALA A 53 2.49 0.45 5.62
C ALA A 53 3.49 1.02 4.60
N ARG A 54 3.03 1.37 3.39
CA ARG A 54 3.84 2.02 2.37
C ARG A 54 4.34 3.38 2.80
N GLY A 55 3.44 4.24 3.29
CA GLY A 55 3.79 5.57 3.80
C GLY A 55 4.81 5.48 4.94
N TYR A 56 4.68 4.48 5.81
CA TYR A 56 5.66 4.21 6.85
C TYR A 56 7.04 3.85 6.29
N VAL A 57 7.15 2.86 5.40
CA VAL A 57 8.45 2.40 4.87
C VAL A 57 9.15 3.48 4.06
N VAL A 58 8.43 4.11 3.12
CA VAL A 58 9.01 5.06 2.17
C VAL A 58 9.60 6.29 2.86
N ASN A 59 9.06 6.70 4.02
CA ASN A 59 9.65 7.78 4.82
C ASN A 59 11.10 7.55 5.24
N TYR A 60 11.54 6.30 5.34
CA TYR A 60 12.89 5.97 5.78
C TYR A 60 13.86 5.62 4.65
N ILE A 61 13.36 5.41 3.44
CA ILE A 61 14.16 5.00 2.27
C ILE A 61 14.08 6.01 1.12
N GLN A 62 13.41 7.15 1.32
CA GLN A 62 13.15 8.16 0.29
C GLN A 62 14.41 8.73 -0.38
N ASP A 63 15.57 8.65 0.27
CA ASP A 63 16.83 9.18 -0.27
C ASP A 63 17.55 8.18 -1.22
N ASP A 64 16.96 7.00 -1.44
CA ASP A 64 17.46 5.94 -2.32
C ASP A 64 16.40 5.62 -3.38
N ASP A 65 16.51 6.27 -4.55
CA ASP A 65 15.54 6.17 -5.65
C ASP A 65 15.28 4.73 -6.10
N GLU A 66 16.31 3.89 -6.08
CA GLU A 66 16.21 2.51 -6.51
C GLU A 66 15.47 1.65 -5.48
N LYS A 67 15.83 1.78 -4.20
CA LYS A 67 15.09 1.09 -3.12
C LYS A 67 13.65 1.57 -3.07
N LEU A 68 13.40 2.85 -3.29
CA LEU A 68 12.06 3.42 -3.35
C LEU A 68 11.25 2.78 -4.49
N PHE A 69 11.82 2.69 -5.69
CA PHE A 69 11.16 2.05 -6.83
C PHE A 69 10.77 0.60 -6.55
N PHE A 70 11.70 -0.21 -6.04
CA PHE A 70 11.41 -1.61 -5.72
C PHE A 70 10.46 -1.77 -4.52
N ALA A 71 10.52 -0.88 -3.54
CA ALA A 71 9.59 -0.88 -2.43
C ALA A 71 8.16 -0.59 -2.89
N ASP A 72 7.98 0.39 -3.78
CA ASP A 72 6.69 0.69 -4.39
C ASP A 72 6.16 -0.51 -5.19
N ASP A 73 7.02 -1.17 -5.98
CA ASP A 73 6.65 -2.39 -6.70
C ASP A 73 6.17 -3.51 -5.76
N ALA A 74 6.84 -3.74 -4.63
CA ALA A 74 6.38 -4.70 -3.63
C ALA A 74 5.00 -4.34 -3.06
N PHE A 75 4.74 -3.06 -2.78
CA PHE A 75 3.41 -2.64 -2.31
C PHE A 75 2.34 -2.78 -3.40
N ILE A 76 2.67 -2.55 -4.68
CA ILE A 76 1.78 -2.85 -5.82
C ILE A 76 1.42 -4.34 -5.82
N ILE A 77 2.41 -5.22 -5.69
CA ILE A 77 2.21 -6.67 -5.67
C ILE A 77 1.36 -7.09 -4.47
N ILE A 78 1.63 -6.56 -3.28
CA ILE A 78 0.81 -6.81 -2.08
C ILE A 78 -0.63 -6.37 -2.33
N HIS A 79 -0.83 -5.15 -2.84
CA HIS A 79 -2.16 -4.61 -3.07
C HIS A 79 -2.95 -5.46 -4.08
N ARG A 80 -2.33 -5.79 -5.21
CA ARG A 80 -2.92 -6.64 -6.25
C ARG A 80 -3.36 -7.99 -5.70
N ASN A 81 -2.52 -8.65 -4.90
CA ASN A 81 -2.84 -9.97 -4.35
C ASN A 81 -3.84 -9.90 -3.19
N LEU A 82 -3.72 -8.92 -2.29
CA LEU A 82 -4.51 -8.86 -1.06
C LEU A 82 -5.86 -8.17 -1.25
N VAL A 83 -5.91 -7.14 -2.09
CA VAL A 83 -7.06 -6.24 -2.20
C VAL A 83 -7.83 -6.50 -3.48
N GLU A 84 -7.14 -6.78 -4.59
CA GLU A 84 -7.77 -6.86 -5.90
C GLU A 84 -8.14 -8.27 -6.32
N SER A 85 -7.35 -9.25 -5.90
CA SER A 85 -7.63 -10.65 -6.16
C SER A 85 -9.04 -11.01 -5.67
N THR A 86 -9.79 -11.68 -6.54
CA THR A 86 -11.11 -12.23 -6.22
C THR A 86 -11.03 -13.70 -5.80
N VAL A 87 -9.84 -14.31 -5.88
CA VAL A 87 -9.63 -15.74 -5.66
C VAL A 87 -8.98 -15.93 -4.29
N GLN A 88 -9.79 -16.27 -3.28
CA GLN A 88 -9.38 -16.38 -1.88
C GLN A 88 -8.15 -17.28 -1.66
N SER A 89 -8.07 -18.42 -2.37
CA SER A 89 -6.94 -19.35 -2.26
C SER A 89 -5.62 -18.74 -2.73
N VAL A 90 -5.66 -17.88 -3.75
CA VAL A 90 -4.47 -17.17 -4.25
C VAL A 90 -3.99 -16.16 -3.19
N ILE A 91 -4.93 -15.46 -2.53
CA ILE A 91 -4.58 -14.50 -1.47
C ILE A 91 -3.91 -15.21 -0.29
N GLN A 92 -4.49 -16.32 0.16
CA GLN A 92 -3.95 -17.09 1.27
C GLN A 92 -2.59 -17.72 0.93
N GLN A 93 -2.42 -18.24 -0.29
CA GLN A 93 -1.13 -18.76 -0.73
C GLN A 93 -0.06 -17.66 -0.74
N PHE A 94 -0.39 -16.48 -1.26
CA PHE A 94 0.53 -15.34 -1.27
C PHE A 94 0.95 -14.93 0.15
N LEU A 95 0.00 -14.83 1.09
CA LEU A 95 0.31 -14.48 2.49
C LEU A 95 1.13 -15.56 3.20
N ALA A 96 0.85 -16.84 2.94
CA ALA A 96 1.62 -17.95 3.50
C ALA A 96 3.05 -18.01 2.92
N ASP A 97 3.20 -17.80 1.61
CA ASP A 97 4.52 -17.72 0.97
C ASP A 97 5.32 -16.53 1.53
N LEU A 98 4.68 -15.36 1.70
CA LEU A 98 5.32 -14.19 2.30
C LEU A 98 5.78 -14.45 3.74
N GLU A 99 4.95 -15.10 4.57
CA GLU A 99 5.34 -15.46 5.94
C GLU A 99 6.62 -16.30 5.94
N LEU A 100 6.68 -17.34 5.11
CA LEU A 100 7.84 -18.24 5.03
C LEU A 100 9.09 -17.51 4.52
N VAL A 101 8.94 -16.61 3.56
CA VAL A 101 10.03 -15.78 3.04
C VAL A 101 10.58 -14.84 4.12
N VAL A 102 9.73 -14.08 4.83
CA VAL A 102 10.19 -13.06 5.79
C VAL A 102 10.75 -13.64 7.09
N ASN A 103 10.35 -14.88 7.40
CA ASN A 103 10.83 -15.66 8.54
C ASN A 103 12.00 -16.58 8.21
N TYR A 104 12.46 -16.63 6.95
CA TYR A 104 13.68 -17.35 6.62
C TYR A 104 14.87 -16.77 7.43
N PRO A 105 15.66 -17.61 8.14
CA PRO A 105 16.73 -17.13 9.00
C PRO A 105 17.74 -16.28 8.22
N ASP A 106 18.09 -15.12 8.78
CA ASP A 106 19.09 -14.21 8.19
C ASP A 106 18.77 -13.79 6.74
N VAL A 107 17.49 -13.80 6.33
CA VAL A 107 17.10 -13.54 4.93
C VAL A 107 17.58 -12.19 4.41
N VAL A 108 17.56 -11.15 5.24
CA VAL A 108 17.99 -9.79 4.84
C VAL A 108 19.49 -9.74 4.52
N PRO A 109 20.41 -10.14 5.43
CA PRO A 109 21.83 -10.15 5.09
C PRO A 109 22.15 -11.13 3.95
N ILE A 110 21.51 -12.31 3.89
CA ILE A 110 21.70 -13.27 2.79
C ILE A 110 21.35 -12.66 1.42
N LEU A 111 20.20 -11.98 1.31
CA LEU A 111 19.79 -11.35 0.06
C LEU A 111 20.70 -10.18 -0.32
N ASN A 112 21.26 -9.46 0.65
CA ASN A 112 22.25 -8.42 0.39
C ASN A 112 23.56 -9.01 -0.17
N ASP A 113 24.05 -10.11 0.40
CA ASP A 113 25.24 -10.81 -0.09
C ASP A 113 25.01 -11.28 -1.54
N LEU A 114 23.85 -11.92 -1.80
CA LEU A 114 23.48 -12.38 -3.14
C LEU A 114 23.35 -11.23 -4.16
N ASN A 115 22.81 -10.08 -3.76
CA ASN A 115 22.73 -8.88 -4.59
C ASN A 115 24.12 -8.33 -4.95
N ASN A 116 25.08 -8.41 -4.02
CA ASN A 116 26.46 -8.01 -4.25
C ASN A 116 27.28 -9.05 -5.03
N ASN A 117 26.64 -10.11 -5.55
CA ASN A 117 27.28 -11.27 -6.19
C ASN A 117 28.25 -12.02 -5.25
N GLU A 118 28.04 -11.93 -3.95
CA GLU A 118 28.75 -12.73 -2.97
C GLU A 118 28.09 -14.10 -2.83
N SER A 119 28.91 -15.15 -2.73
CA SER A 119 28.40 -16.51 -2.58
C SER A 119 27.88 -16.73 -1.16
N SER A 120 26.56 -16.73 -0.98
CA SER A 120 25.94 -17.18 0.26
C SER A 120 25.82 -18.71 0.27
N ILE A 121 26.36 -19.35 1.31
CA ILE A 121 26.21 -20.80 1.56
C ILE A 121 24.73 -21.16 1.81
N ARG A 122 23.91 -20.20 2.23
CA ARG A 122 22.48 -20.35 2.52
C ARG A 122 21.66 -19.55 1.52
N ASN A 123 21.57 -20.03 0.27
CA ASN A 123 20.74 -19.38 -0.74
C ASN A 123 19.29 -19.91 -0.65
N PRO A 124 18.31 -19.09 -0.21
CA PRO A 124 16.93 -19.53 -0.03
C PRO A 124 16.22 -19.93 -1.33
N PHE A 125 16.71 -19.45 -2.48
CA PHE A 125 16.21 -19.86 -3.80
C PHE A 125 16.69 -21.25 -4.23
N GLN A 126 17.73 -21.78 -3.58
CA GLN A 126 18.31 -23.09 -3.87
C GLN A 126 18.04 -24.12 -2.76
N ASP A 127 17.62 -23.66 -1.58
CA ASP A 127 17.24 -24.52 -0.46
C ASP A 127 15.93 -25.27 -0.80
N PRO A 128 15.92 -26.62 -0.81
CA PRO A 128 14.74 -27.41 -1.12
C PRO A 128 13.52 -27.13 -0.23
N LYS A 129 13.74 -26.55 0.95
CA LYS A 129 12.65 -26.21 1.89
C LYS A 129 12.05 -24.85 1.62
N SER A 130 12.71 -23.96 0.86
CA SER A 130 12.23 -22.59 0.65
C SER A 130 12.19 -22.13 -0.80
N CYS A 131 12.83 -22.86 -1.73
CA CYS A 131 12.97 -22.46 -3.13
C CYS A 131 11.63 -22.10 -3.75
N ASP A 132 10.62 -22.93 -3.52
CA ASP A 132 9.28 -22.77 -4.09
C ASP A 132 8.60 -21.49 -3.61
N TYR A 133 8.78 -21.11 -2.34
CA TYR A 133 8.19 -19.90 -1.76
C TYR A 133 8.87 -18.65 -2.35
N PHE A 134 10.20 -18.65 -2.41
CA PHE A 134 10.97 -17.53 -2.96
C PHE A 134 10.72 -17.35 -4.46
N THR A 135 10.69 -18.44 -5.23
CA THR A 135 10.41 -18.40 -6.67
C THR A 135 8.98 -17.91 -6.96
N ARG A 136 7.99 -18.27 -6.14
CA ARG A 136 6.62 -17.74 -6.33
C ARG A 136 6.50 -16.25 -6.02
N ILE A 137 7.25 -15.74 -5.04
CA ILE A 137 7.19 -14.33 -4.65
C ILE A 137 8.04 -13.45 -5.58
N TYR A 138 9.27 -13.87 -5.90
CA TYR A 138 10.25 -13.03 -6.60
C TYR A 138 10.57 -13.49 -8.03
N GLY A 139 10.20 -14.72 -8.40
CA GLY A 139 10.58 -15.35 -9.66
C GLY A 139 11.89 -16.15 -9.59
N GLU A 140 12.33 -16.66 -10.74
CA GLU A 140 13.50 -17.53 -10.84
C GLU A 140 14.80 -16.87 -10.37
N PRO A 141 15.71 -17.60 -9.71
CA PRO A 141 16.95 -17.05 -9.20
C PRO A 141 17.89 -16.59 -10.32
N ASN A 142 18.20 -15.30 -10.31
CA ASN A 142 19.23 -14.67 -11.13
C ASN A 142 19.66 -13.35 -10.48
N SER A 143 20.69 -12.69 -11.05
CA SER A 143 21.22 -11.43 -10.50
C SER A 143 20.18 -10.32 -10.39
N ALA A 144 19.26 -10.20 -11.35
CA ALA A 144 18.19 -9.22 -11.30
C ALA A 144 17.18 -9.55 -10.19
N THR A 145 16.80 -10.81 -10.05
CA THR A 145 15.89 -11.27 -8.98
C THR A 145 16.47 -11.03 -7.59
N TYR A 146 17.77 -11.28 -7.38
CA TYR A 146 18.40 -11.03 -6.08
C TYR A 146 18.42 -9.55 -5.72
N ARG A 147 18.66 -8.68 -6.70
CA ARG A 147 18.60 -7.22 -6.55
C ARG A 147 17.20 -6.75 -6.14
N ILE A 148 16.17 -7.23 -6.83
CA ILE A 148 14.77 -6.93 -6.52
C ILE A 148 14.41 -7.46 -5.12
N ALA A 149 14.70 -8.73 -4.85
CA ALA A 149 14.37 -9.38 -3.58
C ALA A 149 15.05 -8.70 -2.38
N SER A 150 16.32 -8.28 -2.52
CA SER A 150 17.08 -7.54 -1.49
C SER A 150 16.40 -6.22 -1.12
N ALA A 151 15.83 -5.49 -2.08
CA ALA A 151 15.09 -4.27 -1.79
C ALA A 151 13.69 -4.57 -1.22
N GLN A 152 12.97 -5.54 -1.80
CA GLN A 152 11.58 -5.83 -1.46
C GLN A 152 11.40 -6.58 -0.14
N ILE A 153 12.38 -7.36 0.32
CA ILE A 153 12.29 -8.12 1.57
C ILE A 153 12.00 -7.24 2.79
N ILE A 154 12.53 -6.00 2.79
CA ILE A 154 12.28 -5.00 3.84
C ILE A 154 10.78 -4.66 3.90
N VAL A 155 10.17 -4.42 2.74
CA VAL A 155 8.73 -4.14 2.61
C VAL A 155 7.90 -5.32 3.08
N HIS A 156 8.20 -6.52 2.58
CA HIS A 156 7.46 -7.72 2.94
C HIS A 156 7.52 -8.00 4.44
N LYS A 157 8.70 -7.86 5.05
CA LYS A 157 8.89 -8.11 6.49
C LYS A 157 8.11 -7.14 7.35
N ILE A 158 8.13 -5.85 7.02
CA ILE A 158 7.37 -4.82 7.75
C ILE A 158 5.87 -5.02 7.55
N PHE A 159 5.43 -5.24 6.31
CA PHE A 159 4.03 -5.46 6.01
C PHE A 159 3.47 -6.68 6.76
N MET A 160 4.18 -7.82 6.70
CA MET A 160 3.76 -9.03 7.39
C MET A 160 3.79 -8.86 8.91
N HIS A 161 4.73 -8.10 9.47
CA HIS A 161 4.74 -7.78 10.90
C HIS A 161 3.50 -6.97 11.33
N ILE A 162 3.18 -5.91 10.61
CA ILE A 162 1.98 -5.09 10.88
C ILE A 162 0.72 -5.94 10.72
N PHE A 163 0.64 -6.69 9.62
CA PHE A 163 -0.52 -7.52 9.29
C PHE A 163 -0.80 -8.59 10.35
N THR A 164 0.22 -9.35 10.73
CA THR A 164 0.07 -10.43 11.73
C THR A 164 -0.20 -9.87 13.13
N THR A 165 0.37 -8.72 13.49
CA THR A 165 0.01 -7.99 14.72
C THR A 165 -1.47 -7.64 14.74
N LEU A 166 -2.01 -7.13 13.63
CA LEU A 166 -3.44 -6.86 13.47
C LEU A 166 -4.29 -8.13 13.58
N GLN A 167 -3.84 -9.28 13.05
CA GLN A 167 -4.53 -10.56 13.25
C GLN A 167 -4.56 -10.99 14.72
N GLN A 168 -3.46 -10.82 15.46
CA GLN A 168 -3.43 -11.14 16.89
C GLN A 168 -4.38 -10.22 17.67
N ARG A 169 -4.43 -8.92 17.34
CA ARG A 169 -5.37 -7.94 17.93
C ARG A 169 -6.83 -8.29 17.63
N TRP A 170 -7.13 -8.72 16.41
CA TRP A 170 -8.47 -9.20 16.05
C TRP A 170 -8.87 -10.41 16.89
N LYS A 171 -7.99 -11.41 16.98
CA LYS A 171 -8.20 -12.65 17.73
C LYS A 171 -8.42 -12.40 19.23
N SER A 172 -7.65 -11.49 19.83
CA SER A 172 -7.77 -11.12 21.24
C SER A 172 -9.03 -10.30 21.53
N SER A 173 -9.38 -9.38 20.63
CA SER A 173 -10.59 -8.56 20.73
C SER A 173 -11.87 -9.40 20.60
N ALA A 174 -11.84 -10.48 19.80
CA ALA A 174 -12.97 -11.40 19.66
C ALA A 174 -13.28 -12.18 20.95
N ARG A 175 -12.29 -12.38 21.83
CA ARG A 175 -12.45 -13.10 23.11
C ARG A 175 -13.03 -12.23 24.24
N ASN A 176 -12.93 -10.90 24.14
CA ASN A 176 -13.34 -9.94 25.18
C ASN A 176 -14.67 -9.23 24.87
N ARG A 177 -15.65 -9.92 24.26
CA ARG A 177 -16.96 -9.35 23.90
C ARG A 177 -17.80 -8.96 25.13
N LYS A 178 -17.47 -7.86 25.81
CA LYS A 178 -18.44 -7.02 26.51
C LYS A 178 -19.01 -6.05 25.48
N GLY A 179 -20.26 -6.27 25.09
CA GLY A 179 -20.95 -5.43 24.14
C GLY A 179 -21.06 -4.01 24.67
N ILE A 180 -20.56 -3.05 23.90
CA ILE A 180 -20.96 -1.64 24.00
C ILE A 180 -21.11 -1.11 22.57
N ARG A 181 -22.27 -0.47 22.35
CA ARG A 181 -22.69 0.20 21.13
C ARG A 181 -21.77 1.39 20.83
N PHE A 182 -21.22 1.43 19.63
CA PHE A 182 -21.00 2.68 18.91
C PHE A 182 -21.50 2.44 17.49
N GLN A 183 -22.75 2.86 17.26
CA GLN A 183 -23.38 2.84 15.94
C GLN A 183 -22.95 4.05 15.10
N GLU A 184 -22.19 4.98 15.67
CA GLU A 184 -21.54 6.12 15.03
C GLU A 184 -20.42 6.53 16.00
N ASP A 185 -19.16 6.34 15.59
CA ASP A 185 -18.02 6.98 16.25
C ASP A 185 -17.88 8.38 15.63
N PRO A 186 -18.12 9.47 16.37
CA PRO A 186 -18.06 10.83 15.83
C PRO A 186 -16.64 11.27 15.42
N GLU A 187 -15.61 10.48 15.76
CA GLU A 187 -14.22 10.77 15.40
C GLU A 187 -13.74 10.09 14.11
N TRP A 188 -14.65 9.39 13.41
CA TRP A 188 -14.44 8.95 12.02
C TRP A 188 -15.66 9.31 11.16
N GLN A 189 -15.94 10.62 11.06
CA GLN A 189 -16.33 11.14 9.74
C GLN A 189 -15.24 10.76 8.73
N PRO A 190 -15.53 10.61 7.43
CA PRO A 190 -14.50 10.53 6.39
C PRO A 190 -13.78 11.88 6.35
N ASP A 191 -12.98 12.13 7.38
CA ASP A 191 -12.15 13.30 7.53
C ASP A 191 -11.04 13.10 6.52
N ASP A 192 -11.29 13.67 5.35
CA ASP A 192 -10.45 14.50 4.53
C ASP A 192 -8.96 14.19 4.32
N ARG A 193 -8.50 13.05 4.82
CA ARG A 193 -7.12 12.72 5.15
C ARG A 193 -6.71 11.34 4.69
N VAL A 194 -7.57 10.60 3.98
CA VAL A 194 -7.03 9.68 2.96
C VAL A 194 -6.65 10.57 1.80
N VAL A 195 -5.56 11.28 2.01
CA VAL A 195 -4.65 11.89 1.05
C VAL A 195 -3.33 11.35 1.57
N LEU A 196 -2.58 10.71 0.70
CA LEU A 196 -1.22 10.27 1.00
C LEU A 196 -0.35 11.50 1.28
N PHE A 197 -0.43 12.01 2.51
CA PHE A 197 0.41 13.06 3.04
C PHE A 197 1.65 12.39 3.61
N GLN A 198 2.74 12.46 2.87
CA GLN A 198 4.05 12.16 3.40
C GLN A 198 4.62 13.41 4.08
N HIS A 199 4.88 13.36 5.40
CA HIS A 199 5.87 14.17 6.15
C HIS A 199 5.78 13.91 7.67
N PHE A 200 6.84 13.45 8.36
CA PHE A 200 6.96 13.71 9.81
C PHE A 200 8.42 13.87 10.34
N PHE A 201 9.06 15.01 10.08
CA PHE A 201 9.56 15.93 11.14
C PHE A 201 9.83 17.36 10.60
N LYS A 202 9.89 18.34 11.52
CA LYS A 202 9.69 19.80 11.38
C LYS A 202 10.18 20.47 10.08
N GLY A 203 9.21 20.96 9.30
CA GLY A 203 9.40 21.98 8.26
C GLY A 203 8.59 21.68 7.01
N ASN A 204 7.39 22.25 6.91
CA ASN A 204 6.47 22.21 5.76
C ASN A 204 7.11 21.91 4.40
N ARG A 205 6.57 20.93 3.65
CA ARG A 205 6.02 21.06 2.29
C ARG A 205 5.35 19.76 1.83
N THR A 206 4.21 19.90 1.17
CA THR A 206 3.32 18.85 0.68
C THR A 206 3.83 18.22 -0.63
N TRP A 207 3.48 16.93 -0.87
CA TRP A 207 3.36 16.17 -2.15
C TRP A 207 4.56 15.36 -2.70
N VAL A 208 4.30 14.10 -3.14
CA VAL A 208 4.67 13.48 -4.45
C VAL A 208 3.69 12.31 -4.75
N MET A 209 3.04 12.30 -5.94
CA MET A 209 2.31 11.13 -6.45
C MET A 209 3.30 10.14 -7.06
N THR A 210 3.42 8.98 -6.44
CA THR A 210 4.28 7.88 -6.89
C THR A 210 3.53 6.90 -7.77
N ASP A 211 4.24 5.98 -8.45
CA ASP A 211 3.61 5.05 -9.39
C ASP A 211 2.64 4.07 -8.70
N PHE A 212 2.87 3.72 -7.43
CA PHE A 212 1.90 3.02 -6.59
C PHE A 212 0.58 3.80 -6.49
N ASP A 213 0.62 5.11 -6.24
CA ASP A 213 -0.58 5.94 -6.11
C ASP A 213 -1.36 6.02 -7.44
N ARG A 214 -0.64 6.06 -8.58
CA ARG A 214 -1.25 6.00 -9.91
C ARG A 214 -1.92 4.66 -10.19
N HIS A 215 -1.31 3.55 -9.76
CA HIS A 215 -1.90 2.21 -9.86
C HIS A 215 -3.21 2.12 -9.09
N ILE A 216 -3.21 2.55 -7.82
CA ILE A 216 -4.42 2.61 -6.98
C ILE A 216 -5.51 3.48 -7.60
N ILE A 217 -5.17 4.70 -8.06
CA ILE A 217 -6.12 5.61 -8.71
C ILE A 217 -6.76 4.98 -9.95
N ASN A 218 -5.99 4.24 -10.75
CA ASN A 218 -6.53 3.61 -11.96
C ASN A 218 -7.54 2.51 -11.67
N ILE A 219 -7.42 1.82 -10.54
CA ILE A 219 -8.25 0.65 -10.22
C ILE A 219 -9.46 1.03 -9.38
N TRP A 220 -9.33 2.05 -8.54
CA TRP A 220 -10.41 2.50 -7.67
C TRP A 220 -11.29 3.61 -8.25
N ARG A 221 -11.14 3.97 -9.53
CA ARG A 221 -11.96 5.03 -10.14
C ARG A 221 -13.45 4.80 -9.92
N PRO A 222 -14.13 5.60 -9.08
CA PRO A 222 -15.58 5.66 -9.12
C PRO A 222 -15.97 6.55 -10.29
N ASN A 223 -16.91 6.11 -11.13
CA ASN A 223 -17.59 6.98 -12.09
C ASN A 223 -18.28 8.10 -11.30
N GLY A 224 -17.70 9.30 -11.32
CA GLY A 224 -18.04 10.37 -10.39
C GLY A 224 -16.99 10.45 -9.28
N SER A 225 -16.01 11.30 -9.52
CA SER A 225 -14.89 11.69 -8.65
C SER A 225 -15.11 11.49 -7.15
N VAL A 226 -14.58 10.39 -6.63
CA VAL A 226 -14.04 10.31 -5.26
C VAL A 226 -12.59 9.89 -5.43
N VAL A 227 -11.79 10.82 -5.96
CA VAL A 227 -10.35 10.73 -5.74
C VAL A 227 -10.15 10.96 -4.25
N ILE A 228 -9.26 10.15 -3.71
CA ILE A 228 -8.76 10.04 -2.35
C ILE A 228 -8.17 11.41 -1.92
N PHE A 229 -9.06 12.39 -1.79
CA PHE A 229 -8.89 13.68 -1.18
C PHE A 229 -10.06 13.90 -0.25
N GLY A 230 -9.79 14.65 0.80
CA GLY A 230 -10.88 15.24 1.53
C GLY A 230 -11.66 16.27 0.76
N ASP A 231 -12.98 16.16 0.84
CA ASP A 231 -13.93 17.18 0.44
C ASP A 231 -13.56 18.55 1.00
N ARG A 232 -13.08 18.65 2.25
CA ARG A 232 -12.65 19.94 2.83
C ARG A 232 -11.36 20.46 2.22
N PHE A 233 -10.36 19.60 2.02
CA PHE A 233 -9.10 19.99 1.39
C PHE A 233 -9.31 20.46 -0.05
N ILE A 234 -10.17 19.78 -0.81
CA ILE A 234 -10.55 20.18 -2.17
C ILE A 234 -11.30 21.50 -2.16
N LYS A 235 -12.29 21.67 -1.28
CA LYS A 235 -13.05 22.92 -1.17
C LYS A 235 -12.14 24.10 -0.83
N ASP A 236 -11.24 23.94 0.12
CA ASP A 236 -10.28 24.98 0.50
C ASP A 236 -9.36 25.33 -0.67
N LYS A 237 -8.84 24.34 -1.40
CA LYS A 237 -7.99 24.57 -2.57
C LYS A 237 -8.73 25.19 -3.75
N GLN A 238 -9.99 24.82 -3.97
CA GLN A 238 -10.86 25.46 -4.97
C GLN A 238 -11.15 26.91 -4.62
N GLN A 239 -11.32 27.26 -3.34
CA GLN A 239 -11.43 28.65 -2.89
C GLN A 239 -10.15 29.45 -3.18
N PHE A 240 -8.98 28.81 -3.11
CA PHE A 240 -7.70 29.40 -3.53
C PHE A 240 -7.47 29.38 -5.06
N GLY A 241 -8.45 28.97 -5.87
CA GLY A 241 -8.41 29.03 -7.33
C GLY A 241 -7.77 27.82 -8.03
N PHE A 242 -7.42 26.77 -7.29
CA PHE A 242 -6.92 25.52 -7.86
C PHE A 242 -8.07 24.72 -8.47
N SER A 243 -7.79 24.03 -9.58
CA SER A 243 -8.78 23.18 -10.25
C SER A 243 -8.44 21.69 -10.16
N LEU A 244 -9.46 20.85 -10.36
CA LEU A 244 -9.29 19.41 -10.52
C LEU A 244 -9.27 19.05 -12.00
N CYS A 245 -8.54 17.98 -12.34
CA CYS A 245 -8.69 17.29 -13.61
C CYS A 245 -10.09 16.69 -13.68
N ALA A 246 -10.86 17.02 -14.70
CA ALA A 246 -12.23 16.57 -14.87
C ALA A 246 -12.35 15.06 -15.10
N TYR A 247 -11.29 14.42 -15.59
CA TYR A 247 -11.29 12.97 -15.81
C TYR A 247 -10.78 12.19 -14.61
N CYS A 248 -9.57 12.50 -14.12
CA CYS A 248 -8.91 11.71 -13.08
C CYS A 248 -8.97 12.33 -11.68
N GLY A 249 -9.60 13.50 -11.51
CA GLY A 249 -9.76 14.21 -10.24
C GLY A 249 -8.45 14.66 -9.57
N MET A 250 -7.33 14.68 -10.29
CA MET A 250 -6.05 15.20 -9.78
C MET A 250 -6.15 16.70 -9.53
N LEU A 251 -5.60 17.20 -8.42
CA LEU A 251 -5.57 18.63 -8.09
C LEU A 251 -4.36 19.33 -8.75
N GLU A 252 -4.55 20.56 -9.22
CA GLU A 252 -3.47 21.41 -9.71
C GLU A 252 -2.39 21.63 -8.63
N GLN A 253 -1.12 21.60 -9.04
CA GLN A 253 0.03 21.96 -8.20
C GLN A 253 0.34 23.45 -8.26
N HIS A 254 0.00 24.10 -9.37
CA HIS A 254 -0.04 25.56 -9.52
C HIS A 254 -1.29 25.98 -10.28
N ILE A 255 -1.84 27.14 -9.92
CA ILE A 255 -3.07 27.65 -10.54
C ILE A 255 -2.87 27.75 -12.06
N GLY A 256 -3.77 27.13 -12.83
CA GLY A 256 -3.73 27.13 -14.29
C GLY A 256 -2.74 26.12 -14.91
N GLN A 257 -2.26 25.14 -14.14
CA GLN A 257 -1.42 24.05 -14.65
C GLN A 257 -2.13 23.22 -15.73
N PHE A 258 -3.43 22.99 -15.58
CA PHE A 258 -4.15 22.06 -16.44
C PHE A 258 -4.70 22.74 -17.69
N ALA A 259 -4.62 22.03 -18.81
CA ALA A 259 -5.18 22.50 -20.07
C ALA A 259 -6.71 22.55 -19.97
N TYR A 260 -7.29 23.66 -20.42
CA TYR A 260 -8.74 23.86 -20.43
C TYR A 260 -9.35 23.39 -21.75
N HIS A 261 -10.39 22.57 -21.68
CA HIS A 261 -11.13 22.05 -22.83
C HIS A 261 -12.61 21.88 -22.46
N LYS A 262 -13.54 22.41 -23.27
CA LYS A 262 -15.00 22.31 -23.06
C LYS A 262 -15.45 22.54 -21.60
N GLN A 263 -15.04 23.66 -21.03
CA GLN A 263 -15.36 24.02 -19.64
C GLN A 263 -14.75 23.14 -18.55
N GLN A 264 -13.88 22.21 -18.91
CA GLN A 264 -13.23 21.27 -18.02
C GLN A 264 -11.71 21.41 -18.10
N ARG A 265 -11.00 21.04 -17.03
CA ARG A 265 -9.53 21.05 -17.01
C ARG A 265 -9.00 19.62 -17.04
N PHE A 266 -7.90 19.39 -17.76
CA PHE A 266 -7.30 18.06 -17.87
C PHE A 266 -5.80 18.12 -17.59
N CYS A 267 -5.33 17.19 -16.77
CA CYS A 267 -3.93 17.16 -16.36
C CYS A 267 -2.97 16.56 -17.40
N SER A 268 -3.51 15.89 -18.42
CA SER A 268 -2.72 15.29 -19.50
C SER A 268 -3.58 15.07 -20.73
N GLN A 269 -2.93 14.96 -21.90
CA GLN A 269 -3.60 14.55 -23.14
C GLN A 269 -4.27 13.18 -23.01
N LYS A 270 -3.68 12.25 -22.23
CA LYS A 270 -4.28 10.93 -21.95
C LYS A 270 -5.62 11.06 -21.24
N CYS A 271 -5.71 11.93 -20.22
CA CYS A 271 -6.97 12.17 -19.51
C CYS A 271 -8.03 12.81 -20.40
N LEU A 272 -7.64 13.74 -21.28
CA LEU A 272 -8.55 14.34 -22.25
C LEU A 272 -9.05 13.30 -23.26
N GLN A 273 -8.16 12.52 -23.87
CA GLN A 273 -8.53 11.47 -24.83
C GLN A 273 -9.47 10.44 -24.20
N ALA A 274 -9.15 10.02 -22.97
CA ALA A 274 -9.95 9.04 -22.25
C ALA A 274 -11.36 9.58 -21.95
N ALA A 275 -11.49 10.85 -21.54
CA ALA A 275 -12.78 11.51 -21.36
C ALA A 275 -13.60 11.56 -22.66
N LEU A 276 -12.95 11.92 -23.78
CA LEU A 276 -13.58 11.96 -25.10
C LEU A 276 -14.05 10.59 -25.58
N THR A 277 -13.32 9.51 -25.26
CA THR A 277 -13.76 8.15 -25.60
C THR A 277 -14.91 7.65 -24.74
N SER A 278 -15.00 8.05 -23.47
CA SER A 278 -16.12 7.68 -22.59
C SER A 278 -17.43 8.41 -22.95
N ASP A 279 -17.37 9.66 -23.43
CA ASP A 279 -18.56 10.39 -23.90
C ASP A 279 -19.14 9.80 -25.20
N CYS A 280 -18.34 9.06 -25.97
CA CYS A 280 -18.76 8.46 -27.24
C CYS A 280 -19.53 7.14 -27.07
N GLY A 281 -19.57 6.58 -25.86
CA GLY A 281 -20.22 5.30 -25.55
C GLY A 281 -21.70 5.39 -25.11
N ILE A 282 -22.25 6.59 -24.92
CA ILE A 282 -23.60 6.78 -24.34
C ILE A 282 -24.72 6.73 -25.40
N ASN A 283 -24.41 6.47 -26.68
CA ASN A 283 -25.39 6.39 -27.77
C ASN A 283 -25.53 5.01 -28.44
N GLN A 284 -25.16 3.91 -27.77
CA GLN A 284 -25.57 2.58 -28.20
C GLN A 284 -25.89 1.70 -26.97
N PHE A 285 -27.14 1.23 -26.95
CA PHE A 285 -27.84 0.36 -25.98
C PHE A 285 -28.61 1.06 -24.86
#